data_AF-A0A2N0QL65-F1
#
_entry.id   AF-A0A2N0QL65-F1
#
_cell.length_a   1.000
_cell.length_b   1.000
_cell.length_c   1.000
_cell.angle_alpha   90.00
_cell.angle_beta   90.00
_cell.angle_gamma   90.00
#
_symmetry.space_group_name_H-M   'P 1'
#
loop_
_entity.id
_entity.type
_entity.pdbx_description
1 polymer ?
#
loop_
_entity_poly.entity_id
_entity_poly.type
_entity_poly.pdbx_seq_one_letter_code
_entity_poly.pdbx_strand_id
1 'polypeptide(L)'
;MKLKQKILLISIIPLLLSACIIGFNISQLATLKSSTEEIVNSLVKVEELNSSAKSLQKSLSAIDENNQAEIKKQSFRTKGVLNDVIELKRNITTQYQTMQLDLQNKINSIMIISIILVAVLLISGISVVVIILNRIIGRISNLTRNAEEIANGNLAIQLEKATGKDEVASLQNSFTNMTNNLRELLLHVNDSSNQVAASAEQLMASADETMRGAESISASIQESICC
;
A
#
# COMPACT_ATOMS: atom_id res chain seq x y z
N MET A 1 12.08 3.00 -12.12
CA MET A 1 11.80 1.64 -11.63
C MET A 1 10.78 1.01 -12.54
N LYS A 2 11.00 -0.27 -12.85
CA LYS A 2 10.08 -1.10 -13.59
C LYS A 2 8.71 -1.13 -12.88
N LEU A 3 7.62 -1.14 -13.62
CA LEU A 3 6.25 -1.34 -13.16
C LEU A 3 6.15 -2.58 -12.27
N LYS A 4 6.80 -3.68 -12.70
CA LYS A 4 6.90 -4.90 -11.89
C LYS A 4 7.52 -4.64 -10.51
N GLN A 5 8.58 -3.83 -10.45
CA GLN A 5 9.21 -3.45 -9.18
C GLN A 5 8.29 -2.57 -8.33
N LYS A 6 7.56 -1.62 -8.94
CA LYS A 6 6.59 -0.78 -8.21
C LYS A 6 5.47 -1.63 -7.59
N ILE A 7 4.89 -2.56 -8.37
CA ILE A 7 3.82 -3.46 -7.90
C ILE A 7 4.34 -4.36 -6.78
N LEU A 8 5.53 -4.91 -6.93
CA LEU A 8 6.14 -5.76 -5.91
C LEU A 8 6.43 -4.96 -4.62
N LEU A 9 6.91 -3.72 -4.74
CA LEU A 9 7.12 -2.83 -3.59
C LEU A 9 5.81 -2.54 -2.84
N ILE A 10 4.71 -2.31 -3.59
CA ILE A 10 3.37 -2.05 -3.03
C ILE A 10 2.80 -3.24 -2.29
N SER A 11 3.14 -4.47 -2.70
CA SER A 11 2.71 -5.67 -1.99
C SER A 11 3.55 -5.91 -0.73
N ILE A 12 4.85 -5.61 -0.77
CA ILE A 12 5.77 -5.86 0.34
C ILE A 12 5.66 -4.81 1.46
N ILE A 13 5.49 -3.53 1.11
CA ILE A 13 5.38 -2.45 2.10
C ILE A 13 4.29 -2.70 3.15
N PRO A 14 3.01 -2.95 2.80
CA PRO A 14 1.96 -3.18 3.80
C PRO A 14 2.19 -4.46 4.60
N LEU A 15 2.87 -5.45 4.04
CA LEU A 15 3.20 -6.72 4.71
C LEU A 15 4.30 -6.54 5.77
N LEU A 16 5.30 -5.70 5.48
CA LEU A 16 6.28 -5.27 6.48
C LEU A 16 5.66 -4.37 7.54
N LEU A 17 4.78 -3.45 7.12
CA LEU A 17 4.16 -2.51 8.04
C LEU A 17 3.20 -3.22 9.00
N SER A 18 2.45 -4.23 8.53
CA SER A 18 1.62 -5.08 9.39
C SER A 18 2.45 -5.90 10.38
N ALA A 19 3.57 -6.48 9.96
CA ALA A 19 4.49 -7.18 10.86
C ALA A 19 5.04 -6.25 11.96
N CYS A 20 5.38 -5.00 11.59
CA CYS A 20 5.84 -3.99 12.54
C CYS A 20 4.75 -3.62 13.56
N ILE A 21 3.51 -3.48 13.13
CA ILE A 21 2.36 -3.20 14.00
C ILE A 21 2.06 -4.36 14.94
N ILE A 22 2.15 -5.60 14.45
CA ILE A 22 2.01 -6.79 15.31
C ILE A 22 3.11 -6.79 16.37
N GLY A 23 4.37 -6.52 16.00
CA GLY A 23 5.48 -6.38 16.95
C GLY A 23 5.25 -5.29 18.00
N PHE A 24 4.74 -4.12 17.58
CA PHE A 24 4.39 -3.03 18.49
C PHE A 24 3.30 -3.43 19.49
N ASN A 25 2.24 -4.11 19.03
CA ASN A 25 1.18 -4.62 19.90
C ASN A 25 1.71 -5.66 20.91
N ILE A 26 2.61 -6.55 20.49
CA ILE A 26 3.24 -7.53 21.39
C ILE A 26 4.10 -6.84 22.46
N SER A 27 4.87 -5.80 22.09
CA SER A 27 5.65 -5.01 23.05
C SER A 27 4.77 -4.30 24.09
N GLN A 28 3.63 -3.77 23.66
CA GLN A 28 2.63 -3.17 24.56
C GLN A 28 2.00 -4.20 25.50
N LEU A 29 1.80 -5.43 25.04
CA LEU A 29 1.32 -6.52 25.88
C LEU A 29 2.39 -7.01 26.90
N ALA A 30 3.67 -6.99 26.52
CA ALA A 30 4.76 -7.37 27.41
C ALA A 30 4.96 -6.37 28.56
N THR A 31 4.83 -5.07 28.29
CA THR A 31 4.91 -4.02 29.33
C THR A 31 3.76 -4.14 30.34
N LEU A 32 2.54 -4.43 29.88
CA LEU A 32 1.40 -4.77 30.75
C LEU A 32 1.69 -5.95 31.70
N LYS A 33 2.38 -6.99 31.22
CA LYS A 33 2.69 -8.18 32.03
C LYS A 33 3.72 -7.89 33.14
N SER A 34 4.67 -6.98 32.92
CA SER A 34 5.67 -6.60 33.94
C SER A 34 5.07 -5.86 35.14
N SER A 35 4.04 -5.03 34.92
CA SER A 35 3.33 -4.34 36.01
C SER A 35 2.55 -5.28 36.92
N THR A 36 2.22 -6.49 36.45
CA THR A 36 1.60 -7.54 37.27
C THR A 36 2.58 -8.18 38.26
N GLU A 37 3.89 -8.13 37.99
CA GLU A 37 4.94 -8.72 38.85
C GLU A 37 5.11 -7.96 40.17
N GLU A 38 4.83 -6.65 40.18
CA GLU A 38 4.81 -5.79 41.37
C GLU A 38 3.74 -6.21 42.40
N ILE A 39 2.66 -6.87 41.96
CA ILE A 39 1.58 -7.38 42.82
C ILE A 39 2.06 -8.57 43.67
N VAL A 40 2.99 -9.38 43.16
CA VAL A 40 3.54 -10.54 43.89
C VAL A 40 4.24 -10.10 45.18
N ASN A 41 4.94 -8.96 45.15
CA ASN A 41 5.60 -8.41 46.34
C ASN A 41 4.62 -7.89 47.41
N SER A 42 3.40 -7.50 47.02
CA SER A 42 2.37 -7.09 47.98
C SER A 42 1.64 -8.29 48.62
N LEU A 43 1.56 -9.42 47.91
CA LEU A 43 1.05 -10.68 48.47
C LEU A 43 1.99 -11.27 49.55
N VAL A 44 3.30 -11.08 49.42
CA VAL A 44 4.30 -11.51 50.43
C VAL A 44 4.08 -10.84 51.79
N LYS A 45 3.64 -9.57 51.83
CA LYS A 45 3.30 -8.86 53.08
C LYS A 45 2.06 -9.42 53.79
N VAL A 46 1.13 -10.04 53.04
CA VAL A 46 -0.06 -10.68 53.62
C VAL A 46 0.31 -11.99 54.32
N GLU A 47 1.26 -12.74 53.77
CA GLU A 47 1.81 -13.98 54.37
C GLU A 47 2.48 -13.69 55.73
N GLU A 48 3.24 -12.59 55.81
CA GLU A 48 3.96 -12.16 57.02
C GLU A 48 2.99 -11.72 58.14
N LEU A 49 1.88 -11.05 57.79
CA LEU A 49 0.82 -10.73 58.76
C LEU A 49 0.00 -11.95 59.20
N ASN A 50 -0.22 -12.93 58.32
CA ASN A 50 -0.90 -14.18 58.69
C ASN A 50 -0.09 -14.94 59.77
N SER A 51 1.24 -14.90 59.67
CA SER A 51 2.13 -15.45 60.70
C SER A 51 2.01 -14.71 62.05
N SER A 52 1.88 -13.38 62.01
CA SER A 52 1.68 -12.54 63.20
C SER A 52 0.30 -12.74 63.83
N ALA A 53 -0.76 -12.87 63.02
CA ALA A 53 -2.11 -13.17 63.48
C ALA A 53 -2.19 -14.56 64.15
N LYS A 54 -1.50 -15.57 63.61
CA LYS A 54 -1.38 -16.91 64.20
C LYS A 54 -0.64 -16.89 65.54
N SER A 55 0.39 -16.04 65.67
CA SER A 55 1.10 -15.84 66.95
C SER A 55 0.21 -15.15 68.00
N LEU A 56 -0.60 -14.17 67.59
CA LEU A 56 -1.56 -13.52 68.48
C LEU A 56 -2.67 -14.47 68.92
N GLN A 57 -3.20 -15.30 68.00
CA GLN A 57 -4.19 -16.32 68.33
C GLN A 57 -3.66 -17.29 69.39
N LYS A 58 -2.40 -17.71 69.27
CA LYS A 58 -1.72 -18.57 70.24
C LYS A 58 -1.53 -17.90 71.61
N SER A 59 -1.29 -16.59 71.63
CA SER A 59 -1.23 -15.80 72.87
C SER A 59 -2.61 -15.57 73.51
N LEU A 60 -3.66 -15.44 72.69
CA LEU A 60 -5.04 -15.27 73.15
C LEU A 60 -5.60 -16.54 73.79
N SER A 61 -5.23 -17.72 73.25
CA SER A 61 -5.57 -19.02 73.84
C SER A 61 -4.81 -19.36 75.12
N ALA A 62 -3.78 -18.57 75.48
CA ALA A 62 -3.00 -18.72 76.71
C ALA A 62 -3.45 -17.75 77.82
N ILE A 63 -4.55 -17.03 77.61
CA ILE A 63 -5.16 -16.17 78.63
C ILE A 63 -5.89 -17.07 79.64
N ASP A 64 -5.29 -17.24 80.80
CA ASP A 64 -5.95 -17.83 81.97
C ASP A 64 -7.07 -16.88 82.43
N GLU A 65 -8.30 -17.38 82.59
CA GLU A 65 -9.54 -16.58 82.67
C GLU A 65 -9.61 -15.59 83.85
N ASN A 66 -8.67 -15.66 84.82
CA ASN A 66 -8.79 -14.97 86.11
C ASN A 66 -7.95 -13.69 86.26
N ASN A 67 -7.22 -13.23 85.24
CA ASN A 67 -6.38 -12.03 85.34
C ASN A 67 -6.86 -10.88 84.43
N GLN A 68 -7.80 -10.07 84.92
CA GLN A 68 -8.35 -8.92 84.18
C GLN A 68 -7.31 -7.88 83.74
N ALA A 69 -6.18 -7.74 84.44
CA ALA A 69 -5.14 -6.78 84.07
C ALA A 69 -4.36 -7.23 82.82
N GLU A 70 -4.07 -8.53 82.71
CA GLU A 70 -3.41 -9.11 81.53
C GLU A 70 -4.36 -9.16 80.32
N ILE A 71 -5.65 -9.44 80.55
CA ILE A 71 -6.71 -9.36 79.52
C ILE A 71 -6.84 -7.94 78.95
N LYS A 72 -6.86 -6.92 79.81
CA LYS A 72 -6.88 -5.52 79.37
C LYS A 72 -5.61 -5.17 78.57
N LYS A 73 -4.43 -5.53 79.05
CA LYS A 73 -3.15 -5.26 78.35
C LYS A 73 -3.06 -5.95 76.99
N GLN A 74 -3.50 -7.21 76.88
CA GLN A 74 -3.52 -7.93 75.61
C GLN A 74 -4.59 -7.41 74.66
N SER A 75 -5.79 -7.09 75.14
CA SER A 75 -6.84 -6.49 74.28
C SER A 75 -6.44 -5.15 73.68
N PHE A 76 -5.65 -4.32 74.38
CA PHE A 76 -5.06 -3.10 73.77
C PHE A 76 -4.08 -3.41 72.64
N ARG A 77 -3.20 -4.40 72.81
CA ARG A 77 -2.28 -4.85 71.74
C ARG A 77 -3.04 -5.43 70.56
N THR A 78 -4.05 -6.25 70.80
CA THR A 78 -4.93 -6.82 69.77
C THR A 78 -5.70 -5.74 69.02
N LYS A 79 -6.14 -4.67 69.71
CA LYS A 79 -6.82 -3.55 69.07
C LYS A 79 -5.90 -2.73 68.14
N GLY A 80 -4.64 -2.54 68.50
CA GLY A 80 -3.63 -1.92 67.64
C GLY A 80 -3.33 -2.77 66.39
N VAL A 81 -3.05 -4.07 66.58
CA VAL A 81 -2.83 -5.00 65.47
C VAL A 81 -4.05 -5.12 64.55
N LEU A 82 -5.26 -5.14 65.12
CA LEU A 82 -6.51 -5.15 64.34
C LEU A 82 -6.67 -3.87 63.51
N ASN A 83 -6.28 -2.72 64.06
CA ASN A 83 -6.27 -1.46 63.32
C ASN A 83 -5.29 -1.52 62.13
N ASP A 84 -4.08 -2.01 62.36
CA ASP A 84 -3.06 -2.16 61.32
C ASP A 84 -3.51 -3.15 60.21
N VAL A 85 -4.20 -4.24 60.58
CA VAL A 85 -4.80 -5.20 59.62
C VAL A 85 -5.92 -4.56 58.80
N ILE A 86 -6.80 -3.78 59.42
CA ILE A 86 -7.89 -3.08 58.73
C ILE A 86 -7.33 -2.02 57.78
N GLU A 87 -6.33 -1.26 58.22
CA GLU A 87 -5.65 -0.25 57.39
C GLU A 87 -4.93 -0.90 56.22
N LEU A 88 -4.20 -1.99 56.44
CA LEU A 88 -3.56 -2.75 55.37
C LEU A 88 -4.59 -3.32 54.38
N LYS A 89 -5.67 -3.94 54.86
CA LYS A 89 -6.75 -4.45 54.00
C LYS A 89 -7.37 -3.34 53.17
N ARG A 90 -7.56 -2.15 53.73
CA ARG A 90 -8.06 -0.98 53.00
C ARG A 90 -7.05 -0.53 51.94
N ASN A 91 -5.77 -0.38 52.30
CA ASN A 91 -4.71 0.00 51.35
C ASN A 91 -4.58 -0.99 50.19
N ILE A 92 -4.56 -2.29 50.48
CA ILE A 92 -4.52 -3.36 49.50
C ILE A 92 -5.75 -3.32 48.60
N THR A 93 -6.96 -3.18 49.18
CA THR A 93 -8.21 -3.12 48.41
C THR A 93 -8.24 -1.90 47.48
N THR A 94 -7.81 -0.74 47.98
CA THR A 94 -7.72 0.50 47.18
C THR A 94 -6.66 0.38 46.09
N GLN A 95 -5.52 -0.26 46.35
CA GLN A 95 -4.51 -0.55 45.32
C GLN A 95 -5.03 -1.51 44.25
N TYR A 96 -5.73 -2.59 44.63
CA TYR A 96 -6.34 -3.50 43.65
C TYR A 96 -7.37 -2.79 42.78
N GLN A 97 -8.22 -1.94 43.36
CA GLN A 97 -9.23 -1.20 42.60
C GLN A 97 -8.62 -0.16 41.63
N THR A 98 -7.62 0.60 42.08
CA THR A 98 -6.93 1.59 41.23
C THR A 98 -6.15 0.91 40.11
N MET A 99 -5.50 -0.22 40.39
CA MET A 99 -4.80 -1.03 39.39
C MET A 99 -5.74 -1.66 38.36
N GLN A 100 -6.91 -2.17 38.78
CA GLN A 100 -7.93 -2.70 37.85
C GLN A 100 -8.39 -1.62 36.85
N LEU A 101 -8.61 -0.39 37.34
CA LEU A 101 -8.97 0.74 36.49
C LEU A 101 -7.84 1.16 35.55
N ASP A 102 -6.59 1.19 36.02
CA ASP A 102 -5.43 1.51 35.20
C ASP A 102 -5.17 0.44 34.11
N LEU A 103 -5.28 -0.85 34.45
CA LEU A 103 -5.19 -1.96 33.50
C LEU A 103 -6.29 -1.88 32.44
N GLN A 104 -7.54 -1.63 32.84
CA GLN A 104 -8.65 -1.45 31.89
C GLN A 104 -8.40 -0.27 30.95
N ASN A 105 -7.95 0.87 31.48
CA ASN A 105 -7.65 2.04 30.66
C ASN A 105 -6.47 1.81 29.70
N LYS A 106 -5.42 1.11 30.14
CA LYS A 106 -4.28 0.73 29.28
C LYS A 106 -4.71 -0.24 28.19
N ILE A 107 -5.48 -1.27 28.52
CA ILE A 107 -6.01 -2.25 27.55
C ILE A 107 -6.88 -1.53 26.51
N ASN A 108 -7.80 -0.67 26.95
CA ASN A 108 -8.67 0.08 26.04
C ASN A 108 -7.87 1.03 25.14
N SER A 109 -6.87 1.72 25.69
CA SER A 109 -5.97 2.59 24.92
C SER A 109 -5.19 1.80 23.86
N ILE A 110 -4.65 0.62 24.21
CA ILE A 110 -3.95 -0.25 23.27
C ILE A 110 -4.90 -0.75 22.18
N MET A 111 -6.12 -1.17 22.54
CA MET A 111 -7.14 -1.59 21.56
C MET A 111 -7.47 -0.47 20.56
N ILE A 112 -7.74 0.75 21.05
CA ILE A 112 -8.08 1.89 20.18
C ILE A 112 -6.91 2.23 19.25
N ILE A 113 -5.68 2.30 19.78
CA ILE A 113 -4.49 2.57 18.97
C ILE A 113 -4.31 1.48 17.90
N SER A 114 -4.50 0.21 18.26
CA SER A 114 -4.37 -0.93 17.34
C SER A 114 -5.40 -0.87 16.21
N ILE A 115 -6.67 -0.60 16.53
CA ILE A 115 -7.75 -0.44 15.54
C ILE A 115 -7.45 0.71 14.58
N ILE A 116 -7.02 1.87 15.09
CA ILE A 116 -6.67 3.03 14.28
C ILE A 116 -5.50 2.68 13.34
N LEU A 117 -4.48 2.00 13.84
CA LEU A 117 -3.31 1.59 13.05
C LEU A 117 -3.71 0.67 11.88
N VAL A 118 -4.56 -0.31 12.15
CA VAL A 118 -5.09 -1.22 11.10
C VAL A 118 -5.97 -0.46 10.11
N ALA A 119 -6.81 0.46 10.56
CA ALA A 119 -7.65 1.26 9.66
C ALA A 119 -6.79 2.13 8.72
N VAL A 120 -5.77 2.82 9.26
CA VAL A 120 -4.83 3.65 8.49
C VAL A 120 -4.06 2.80 7.47
N LEU A 121 -3.61 1.61 7.86
CA LEU A 121 -2.99 0.65 6.95
C LEU A 121 -3.88 0.30 5.76
N LEU A 122 -5.13 -0.06 6.02
CA LEU A 122 -6.06 -0.47 4.98
C LEU A 122 -6.35 0.69 4.01
N ILE A 123 -6.63 1.87 4.56
CA ILE A 123 -6.94 3.07 3.77
C ILE A 123 -5.74 3.48 2.91
N SER A 124 -4.53 3.49 3.48
CA SER A 124 -3.31 3.83 2.75
C SER A 124 -2.98 2.80 1.66
N GLY A 125 -3.13 1.51 1.94
CA GLY A 125 -2.93 0.44 0.97
C GLY A 125 -3.87 0.56 -0.23
N ILE A 126 -5.18 0.73 0.02
CA ILE A 126 -6.19 0.91 -1.03
C ILE A 126 -5.89 2.16 -1.86
N SER A 127 -5.58 3.29 -1.20
CA SER A 127 -5.31 4.57 -1.87
C SER A 127 -4.14 4.47 -2.86
N VAL A 128 -3.04 3.83 -2.45
CA VAL A 128 -1.85 3.66 -3.32
C VAL A 128 -2.18 2.80 -4.54
N VAL A 129 -2.93 1.72 -4.36
CA VAL A 129 -3.34 0.82 -5.45
C VAL A 129 -4.21 1.58 -6.46
N VAL A 130 -5.24 2.29 -6.00
CA VAL A 130 -6.15 3.05 -6.86
C VAL A 130 -5.41 4.11 -7.68
N ILE A 131 -4.50 4.88 -7.06
CA ILE A 131 -3.72 5.93 -7.74
C ILE A 131 -2.89 5.33 -8.88
N ILE A 132 -2.25 4.19 -8.65
CA ILE A 132 -1.36 3.57 -9.64
C ILE A 132 -2.14 2.92 -10.77
N LEU A 133 -3.24 2.21 -10.45
CA LEU A 133 -4.13 1.64 -11.46
C LEU A 133 -4.69 2.72 -12.37
N ASN A 134 -5.24 3.80 -11.82
CA ASN A 134 -5.79 4.90 -12.61
C ASN A 134 -4.73 5.53 -13.54
N ARG A 135 -3.48 5.66 -13.06
CA ARG A 135 -2.38 6.18 -13.87
C ARG A 135 -1.97 5.24 -15.01
N ILE A 136 -1.96 3.94 -14.77
CA ILE A 136 -1.59 2.94 -15.80
C ILE A 136 -2.71 2.81 -16.83
N ILE A 137 -3.95 2.61 -16.35
CA ILE A 137 -5.14 2.43 -17.20
C ILE A 137 -5.34 3.67 -18.08
N GLY A 138 -5.18 4.88 -17.54
CA GLY A 138 -5.29 6.11 -18.35
C GLY A 138 -4.27 6.17 -19.50
N ARG A 139 -3.01 5.77 -19.25
CA ARG A 139 -1.97 5.74 -20.29
C ARG A 139 -2.22 4.67 -21.35
N ILE A 140 -2.66 3.49 -20.93
CA ILE A 140 -3.00 2.40 -21.86
C ILE A 140 -4.23 2.77 -22.68
N SER A 141 -5.26 3.34 -22.07
CA SER A 141 -6.47 3.80 -22.75
C SER A 141 -6.16 4.88 -23.81
N ASN A 142 -5.28 5.83 -23.51
CA ASN A 142 -4.80 6.79 -24.51
C ASN A 142 -4.07 6.12 -25.68
N LEU A 143 -3.22 5.12 -25.42
CA LEU A 143 -2.57 4.34 -26.47
C LEU A 143 -3.57 3.57 -27.33
N THR A 144 -4.59 2.95 -26.71
CA THR A 144 -5.65 2.25 -27.43
C THR A 144 -6.41 3.20 -28.35
N ARG A 145 -6.80 4.38 -27.86
CA ARG A 145 -7.47 5.40 -28.70
C ARG A 145 -6.59 5.85 -29.87
N ASN A 146 -5.31 6.09 -29.62
CA ASN A 146 -4.38 6.46 -30.69
C ASN A 146 -4.19 5.34 -31.72
N ALA A 147 -4.19 4.08 -31.28
CA ALA A 147 -4.12 2.93 -32.17
C ALA A 147 -5.36 2.80 -33.05
N GLU A 148 -6.54 3.10 -32.50
CA GLU A 148 -7.81 3.12 -33.24
C GLU A 148 -7.81 4.21 -34.33
N GLU A 149 -7.35 5.42 -34.01
CA GLU A 149 -7.17 6.49 -35.01
C GLU A 149 -6.22 6.09 -36.14
N ILE A 150 -5.08 5.47 -35.81
CA ILE A 150 -4.12 5.00 -36.82
C ILE A 150 -4.73 3.88 -37.67
N ALA A 151 -5.49 2.96 -37.06
CA ALA A 151 -6.19 1.89 -37.77
C ALA A 151 -7.24 2.44 -38.74
N ASN A 152 -7.87 3.56 -38.41
CA ASN A 152 -8.78 4.31 -39.28
C ASN A 152 -8.05 5.15 -40.36
N GLY A 153 -6.72 5.04 -40.47
CA GLY A 153 -5.90 5.75 -41.46
C GLY A 153 -5.48 7.16 -41.06
N ASN A 154 -5.83 7.63 -39.86
CA ASN A 154 -5.41 8.92 -39.36
C ASN A 154 -4.02 8.83 -38.71
N LEU A 155 -2.97 8.95 -39.53
CA LEU A 155 -1.60 9.09 -39.04
C LEU A 155 -1.20 10.52 -38.70
N ALA A 156 -2.09 11.52 -38.77
CA ALA A 156 -1.75 12.91 -38.41
C ALA A 156 -1.80 13.17 -36.89
N ILE A 157 -2.22 12.18 -36.09
CA ILE A 157 -2.36 12.33 -34.64
C ILE A 157 -1.04 12.68 -33.93
N GLN A 158 -1.11 13.56 -32.94
CA GLN A 158 0.01 13.84 -32.06
C GLN A 158 0.08 12.78 -30.96
N LEU A 159 1.16 12.02 -30.97
CA LEU A 159 1.44 11.05 -29.91
C LEU A 159 2.05 11.77 -28.70
N GLU A 160 1.45 11.59 -27.53
CA GLU A 160 1.99 12.11 -26.29
C GLU A 160 3.38 11.52 -26.03
N LYS A 161 4.31 12.37 -25.57
CA LYS A 161 5.65 11.94 -25.21
C LYS A 161 5.59 10.92 -24.07
N ALA A 162 6.34 9.82 -24.19
CA ALA A 162 6.40 8.81 -23.14
C ALA A 162 6.83 9.44 -21.80
N THR A 163 6.04 9.22 -20.75
CA THR A 163 6.31 9.79 -19.42
C THR A 163 6.74 8.72 -18.43
N GLY A 164 7.99 8.74 -18.02
CA GLY A 164 8.54 7.86 -16.98
C GLY A 164 9.61 6.91 -17.51
N LYS A 165 9.89 5.85 -16.74
CA LYS A 165 10.94 4.86 -17.00
C LYS A 165 10.44 3.44 -16.71
N ASP A 166 9.15 3.20 -16.93
CA ASP A 166 8.51 1.90 -16.77
C ASP A 166 8.16 1.29 -18.13
N GLU A 167 7.67 0.06 -18.09
CA GLU A 167 7.32 -0.77 -19.24
C GLU A 167 6.23 -0.10 -20.09
N VAL A 168 5.34 0.68 -19.46
CA VAL A 168 4.33 1.47 -20.18
C VAL A 168 4.98 2.61 -20.97
N ALA A 169 5.97 3.31 -20.40
CA ALA A 169 6.73 4.31 -21.15
C ALA A 169 7.54 3.67 -22.29
N SER A 170 8.10 2.48 -22.08
CA SER A 170 8.78 1.73 -23.14
C SER A 170 7.81 1.35 -24.27
N LEU A 171 6.59 0.91 -23.94
CA LEU A 171 5.54 0.61 -24.91
C LEU A 171 5.14 1.86 -25.70
N GLN A 172 4.95 3.01 -25.04
CA GLN A 172 4.65 4.29 -25.71
C GLN A 172 5.74 4.67 -26.72
N ASN A 173 7.02 4.50 -26.37
CA ASN A 173 8.13 4.77 -27.28
C ASN A 173 8.13 3.82 -28.49
N SER A 174 7.99 2.51 -28.27
CA SER A 174 7.93 1.55 -29.37
C SER A 174 6.75 1.80 -30.30
N PHE A 175 5.59 2.15 -29.74
CA PHE A 175 4.40 2.54 -30.50
C PHE A 175 4.66 3.79 -31.34
N THR A 176 5.30 4.81 -30.77
CA THR A 176 5.67 6.04 -31.50
C THR A 176 6.60 5.75 -32.67
N ASN A 177 7.61 4.90 -32.48
CA ASN A 177 8.51 4.50 -33.55
C ASN A 177 7.77 3.74 -34.66
N MET A 178 6.85 2.84 -34.31
CA MET A 178 6.00 2.14 -35.29
C MET A 178 5.17 3.12 -36.12
N THR A 179 4.51 4.10 -35.50
CA THR A 179 3.72 5.11 -36.22
C THR A 179 4.58 5.96 -37.15
N ASN A 180 5.79 6.33 -36.73
CA ASN A 180 6.71 7.08 -37.58
C ASN A 180 7.18 6.27 -38.79
N ASN A 181 7.51 4.99 -38.59
CA ASN A 181 7.88 4.10 -39.70
C ASN A 181 6.71 3.92 -40.69
N LEU A 182 5.47 3.82 -40.20
CA LEU A 182 4.29 3.77 -41.07
C LEU A 182 4.12 5.06 -41.89
N ARG A 183 4.36 6.24 -41.29
CA ARG A 183 4.33 7.52 -42.02
C ARG A 183 5.39 7.56 -43.12
N GLU A 184 6.62 7.14 -42.81
CA GLU A 184 7.73 7.10 -43.77
C GLU A 184 7.44 6.14 -44.93
N LEU A 185 6.90 4.96 -44.66
CA LEU A 185 6.48 4.01 -45.70
C LEU A 185 5.41 4.61 -46.62
N LEU A 186 4.42 5.32 -46.07
CA LEU A 186 3.40 5.98 -46.89
C LEU A 186 3.96 7.10 -47.76
N LEU A 187 4.94 7.86 -47.27
CA LEU A 187 5.65 8.86 -48.07
C LEU A 187 6.37 8.20 -49.25
N HIS A 188 7.09 7.10 -49.01
CA HIS A 188 7.77 6.36 -50.08
C HIS A 188 6.80 5.77 -51.12
N VAL A 189 5.65 5.26 -50.69
CA VAL A 189 4.61 4.76 -51.60
C VAL A 189 4.02 5.88 -52.45
N ASN A 190 3.78 7.06 -51.85
CA ASN A 190 3.30 8.24 -52.57
C ASN A 190 4.32 8.73 -53.61
N ASP A 191 5.60 8.83 -53.23
CA ASP A 191 6.66 9.25 -54.16
C ASP A 191 6.82 8.27 -55.32
N SER A 192 6.77 6.96 -55.03
CA SER A 192 6.80 5.92 -56.07
C SER A 192 5.60 6.01 -57.00
N SER A 193 4.40 6.31 -56.46
CA SER A 193 3.18 6.46 -57.25
C SER A 193 3.25 7.68 -58.19
N ASN A 194 3.79 8.79 -57.70
CA ASN A 194 4.06 9.98 -58.52
C ASN A 194 5.07 9.69 -59.64
N GLN A 195 6.11 8.91 -59.34
CA GLN A 195 7.10 8.53 -60.36
C GLN A 195 6.50 7.62 -61.44
N VAL A 196 5.61 6.70 -61.06
CA VAL A 196 4.84 5.86 -62.00
C VAL A 196 3.92 6.74 -62.86
N ALA A 197 3.20 7.70 -62.27
CA ALA A 197 2.33 8.61 -63.01
C ALA A 197 3.12 9.45 -64.03
N ALA A 198 4.23 10.05 -63.62
CA ALA A 198 5.11 10.82 -64.51
C ALA A 198 5.67 9.96 -65.65
N SER A 199 6.05 8.71 -65.37
CA SER A 199 6.53 7.78 -66.41
C SER A 199 5.41 7.41 -67.40
N ALA A 200 4.17 7.27 -66.93
CA ALA A 200 3.01 7.03 -67.79
C ALA A 200 2.70 8.24 -68.69
N GLU A 201 2.81 9.48 -68.17
CA GLU A 201 2.70 10.70 -68.97
C GLU A 201 3.78 10.78 -70.07
N GLN A 202 5.03 10.47 -69.72
CA GLN A 202 6.13 10.41 -70.70
C GLN A 202 5.92 9.34 -71.77
N LEU A 203 5.40 8.17 -71.40
CA LEU A 203 5.04 7.11 -72.33
C LEU A 203 3.91 7.55 -73.28
N MET A 204 2.87 8.21 -72.76
CA MET A 204 1.78 8.76 -73.60
C MET A 204 2.31 9.79 -74.60
N ALA A 205 3.17 10.71 -74.16
CA ALA A 205 3.78 11.70 -75.05
C ALA A 205 4.61 11.04 -76.15
N SER A 206 5.40 10.01 -75.80
CA SER A 206 6.20 9.25 -76.76
C SER A 206 5.34 8.47 -77.75
N ALA A 207 4.21 7.92 -77.29
CA ALA A 207 3.25 7.22 -78.14
C ALA A 207 2.55 8.18 -79.12
N ASP A 208 2.16 9.37 -78.68
CA ASP A 208 1.60 10.42 -79.54
C ASP A 208 2.60 10.86 -80.62
N GLU A 209 3.85 11.08 -80.24
CA GLU A 209 4.92 11.41 -81.19
C GLU A 209 5.17 10.28 -82.21
N THR A 210 5.12 9.02 -81.76
CA THR A 210 5.24 7.84 -82.64
C THR A 210 4.06 7.76 -83.62
N MET A 211 2.83 8.01 -83.16
CA MET A 211 1.64 8.03 -84.03
C MET A 211 1.75 9.13 -85.09
N ARG A 212 2.14 10.35 -84.70
CA ARG A 212 2.36 11.46 -85.63
C ARG A 212 3.45 11.14 -86.67
N GLY A 213 4.52 10.46 -86.25
CA GLY A 213 5.54 9.94 -87.15
C GLY A 213 5.00 8.92 -88.15
N ALA A 214 4.19 7.96 -87.69
CA ALA A 214 3.55 6.96 -88.55
C ALA A 214 2.58 7.58 -89.57
N GLU A 215 1.80 8.58 -89.16
CA GLU A 215 0.92 9.36 -90.05
C GLU A 215 1.73 10.08 -91.14
N SER A 216 2.85 10.72 -90.77
CA SER A 216 3.72 11.41 -91.73
C SER A 216 4.33 10.44 -92.75
N ILE A 217 4.75 9.25 -92.31
CA ILE A 217 5.24 8.18 -93.21
C ILE A 217 4.12 7.73 -94.15
N SER A 218 2.93 7.46 -93.62
CA SER A 218 1.78 7.05 -94.43
C SER A 218 1.44 8.08 -95.49
N ALA A 219 1.40 9.36 -95.13
CA ALA A 219 1.13 10.46 -96.06
C ALA A 219 2.20 10.53 -97.18
N SER A 220 3.48 10.40 -96.83
CA SER A 220 4.59 10.42 -97.79
C SER A 220 4.53 9.26 -98.79
N ILE A 221 4.11 8.07 -98.33
CA ILE A 221 3.89 6.90 -99.20
C ILE A 221 2.73 7.18 -100.17
N GLN A 222 1.63 7.77 -99.68
CA GLN A 222 0.48 8.11 -100.51
C GLN A 222 0.81 9.14 -101.59
N GLU A 223 1.63 10.15 -101.26
CA GLU A 223 2.13 11.13 -102.21
C GLU A 223 3.05 10.48 -103.27
N SER A 224 3.93 9.57 -102.84
CA SER A 224 4.84 8.83 -103.75
C SER A 224 4.12 7.89 -104.72
N ILE A 225 2.94 7.38 -104.36
CA ILE A 225 2.10 6.52 -105.23
C ILE A 225 1.29 7.36 -106.24
N CYS A 226 1.10 8.66 -105.99
CA CYS A 226 0.27 9.54 -106.82
C CYS A 226 1.05 10.23 -107.96
N CYS A 227 2.39 10.18 -107.95
CA CYS A 227 3.27 10.61 -109.05
C CYS A 227 3.66 9.44 -109.94
#